data_AF-A0A7L4K3A8-F1
#
_entry.id   AF-A0A7L4K3A8-F1
#
_cell.length_a   1.000
_cell.length_b   1.000
_cell.length_c   1.000
_cell.angle_alpha   90.00
_cell.angle_beta   90.00
_cell.angle_gamma   90.00
#
_symmetry.space_group_name_H-M   'P 1'
#
loop_
_entity.id
_entity.type
_entity.pdbx_description
1 polymer ?
#
loop_
_entity_poly.entity_id
_entity_poly.type
_entity_poly.pdbx_seq_one_letter_code
_entity_poly.pdbx_strand_id
1 'polypeptide(L)'
;RWRTKQNLDYCFLMMYAQSKGIYYVQLEDDIVAKPNYLSTMKNFALQQPSEEWMILEFSQLGFIGKMFKSLDLSLIVEFILMFYKDKPIDWLLDHILWVKVCNPEKDAKHCDRQKANLRIRFKPSLFQHVGTHSSLAGKIQKLK
;
A
#
# COMPACT_ATOMS: atom_id res chain seq x y z
N ARG A 1 -18.00 11.93 3.08
CA ARG A 1 -17.72 10.83 2.11
C ARG A 1 -16.55 10.01 2.65
N TRP A 2 -16.68 8.67 2.77
CA TRP A 2 -15.72 7.81 3.48
C TRP A 2 -14.27 7.90 2.94
N ARG A 3 -14.09 7.99 1.62
CA ARG A 3 -12.77 8.07 0.94
C ARG A 3 -11.92 9.23 1.42
N THR A 4 -12.51 10.41 1.51
CA THR A 4 -11.83 11.64 1.94
C THR A 4 -11.31 11.51 3.37
N LYS A 5 -12.16 10.97 4.28
CA LYS A 5 -11.76 10.72 5.66
C LYS A 5 -10.60 9.72 5.71
N GLN A 6 -10.72 8.59 5.03
CA GLN A 6 -9.68 7.55 5.02
C GLN A 6 -8.33 8.08 4.50
N ASN A 7 -8.33 8.85 3.41
CA ASN A 7 -7.11 9.46 2.87
C ASN A 7 -6.44 10.37 3.91
N LEU A 8 -7.22 11.24 4.57
CA LEU A 8 -6.69 12.17 5.58
C LEU A 8 -6.19 11.45 6.84
N ASP A 9 -6.92 10.42 7.30
CA ASP A 9 -6.52 9.62 8.47
C ASP A 9 -5.18 8.91 8.20
N TYR A 10 -5.02 8.30 7.01
CA TYR A 10 -3.78 7.64 6.63
C TYR A 10 -2.62 8.63 6.46
N CYS A 11 -2.86 9.80 5.86
CA CYS A 11 -1.85 10.86 5.79
C CYS A 11 -1.40 11.30 7.20
N PHE A 12 -2.34 11.49 8.12
CA PHE A 12 -2.03 11.87 9.49
C PHE A 12 -1.14 10.83 10.18
N LEU A 13 -1.48 9.54 10.06
CA LEU A 13 -0.69 8.45 10.63
C LEU A 13 0.71 8.37 10.00
N MET A 14 0.82 8.50 8.68
CA MET A 14 2.12 8.51 7.99
C MET A 14 3.00 9.67 8.45
N MET A 15 2.46 10.89 8.53
CA MET A 15 3.19 12.06 9.03
C MET A 15 3.65 11.87 10.48
N TYR A 16 2.78 11.36 11.35
CA TYR A 16 3.10 11.10 12.75
C TYR A 16 4.19 10.02 12.89
N ALA A 17 4.14 8.97 12.08
CA ALA A 17 5.04 7.84 12.17
C ALA A 17 6.40 8.06 11.48
N GLN A 18 6.53 9.07 10.62
CA GLN A 18 7.70 9.28 9.77
C GLN A 18 9.03 9.27 10.54
N SER A 19 9.10 9.93 11.70
CA SER A 19 10.33 10.01 12.49
C SER A 19 10.53 8.84 13.47
N LYS A 20 9.65 7.82 13.46
CA LYS A 20 9.58 6.79 14.51
C LYS A 20 10.17 5.45 14.10
N GLY A 21 10.57 5.28 12.85
CA GLY A 21 11.14 4.02 12.37
C GLY A 21 11.69 4.13 10.96
N ILE A 22 12.37 3.07 10.52
CA ILE A 22 12.95 2.96 9.17
C ILE A 22 11.86 2.66 8.13
N TYR A 23 10.87 1.85 8.54
CA TYR A 23 9.74 1.46 7.70
C TYR A 23 8.42 1.83 8.36
N TYR A 24 7.46 2.21 7.53
CA TYR A 24 6.07 2.39 7.90
C TYR A 24 5.24 1.27 7.29
N VAL A 25 4.24 0.78 8.03
CA VAL A 25 3.29 -0.24 7.56
C VAL A 25 1.88 0.24 7.86
N GLN A 26 1.04 0.34 6.83
CA GLN A 26 -0.40 0.57 7.04
C GLN A 26 -1.11 -0.76 7.28
N LEU A 27 -1.83 -0.86 8.40
CA LEU A 27 -2.73 -1.97 8.72
C LEU A 27 -4.15 -1.43 8.95
N GLU A 28 -5.12 -2.33 8.92
CA GLU A 28 -6.53 -2.08 9.26
C GLU A 28 -6.85 -2.81 10.57
N ASP A 29 -7.91 -2.43 11.27
CA ASP A 29 -8.30 -2.96 12.58
C ASP A 29 -8.99 -4.33 12.49
N ASP A 30 -9.55 -4.67 11.34
CA ASP A 30 -10.31 -5.89 11.08
C ASP A 30 -9.47 -6.96 10.35
N ILE A 31 -8.24 -7.21 10.81
CA ILE A 31 -7.34 -8.21 10.20
C ILE A 31 -6.86 -9.27 11.17
N VAL A 32 -6.67 -10.50 10.67
CA VAL A 32 -5.92 -11.57 11.33
C VAL A 32 -4.56 -11.67 10.66
N ALA A 33 -3.51 -11.61 11.47
CA ALA A 33 -2.13 -11.79 11.02
C ALA A 33 -1.69 -13.26 11.18
N LYS A 34 -0.85 -13.74 10.26
CA LYS A 34 -0.14 -15.02 10.43
C LYS A 34 0.86 -14.94 11.59
N PRO A 35 1.17 -16.07 12.26
CA PRO A 35 2.28 -16.13 13.20
C PRO A 35 3.57 -15.63 12.55
N ASN A 36 4.40 -14.94 13.34
CA ASN A 36 5.69 -14.38 12.90
C ASN A 36 5.61 -13.30 11.80
N TYR A 37 4.44 -12.72 11.52
CA TYR A 37 4.28 -11.72 10.44
C TYR A 37 5.34 -10.61 10.50
N LEU A 38 5.66 -10.10 11.70
CA LEU A 38 6.62 -8.99 11.86
C LEU A 38 8.04 -9.38 11.42
N SER A 39 8.53 -10.54 11.86
CA SER A 39 9.88 -11.00 11.49
C SER A 39 9.93 -11.38 10.02
N THR A 40 8.87 -12.00 9.48
CA THR A 40 8.75 -12.27 8.05
C THR A 40 8.80 -11.00 7.22
N MET A 41 8.04 -9.97 7.58
CA MET A 41 8.02 -8.68 6.88
C MET A 41 9.37 -7.99 6.92
N LYS A 42 10.01 -7.94 8.10
CA LYS A 42 11.32 -7.32 8.26
C LYS A 42 12.37 -8.04 7.41
N ASN A 43 12.43 -9.36 7.47
CA ASN A 43 13.38 -10.15 6.69
C ASN A 43 13.14 -9.97 5.19
N PHE A 44 11.88 -9.95 4.76
CA PHE A 44 11.55 -9.70 3.36
C PHE A 44 12.03 -8.32 2.90
N ALA A 45 11.79 -7.26 3.68
CA ALA A 45 12.26 -5.92 3.36
C ALA A 45 13.79 -5.85 3.23
N LEU A 46 14.53 -6.51 4.13
CA LEU A 46 16.00 -6.57 4.11
C LEU A 46 16.57 -7.41 2.95
N GLN A 47 15.80 -8.34 2.42
CA GLN A 47 16.21 -9.20 1.29
C GLN A 47 15.94 -8.57 -0.07
N GLN A 48 15.31 -7.40 -0.15
CA GLN A 48 15.02 -6.78 -1.44
C GLN A 48 16.35 -6.38 -2.12
N PRO A 49 16.56 -6.82 -3.38
CA PRO A 49 17.87 -6.75 -4.02
C PRO A 49 18.27 -5.34 -4.46
N SER A 50 17.30 -4.42 -4.58
CA SER A 50 17.55 -3.02 -4.92
C SER A 50 16.97 -2.10 -3.85
N GLU A 51 17.62 -0.96 -3.64
CA GLU A 51 17.05 0.14 -2.86
C GLU A 51 15.94 0.87 -3.62
N GLU A 52 15.55 0.41 -4.82
CA GLU A 52 14.62 1.13 -5.70
C GLU A 52 13.15 0.84 -5.43
N TRP A 53 12.81 -0.20 -4.67
CA TRP A 53 11.40 -0.48 -4.37
C TRP A 53 10.76 0.66 -3.59
N MET A 54 9.47 0.91 -3.86
CA MET A 54 8.67 1.94 -3.19
C MET A 54 7.62 1.34 -2.26
N ILE A 55 7.04 0.19 -2.63
CA ILE A 55 5.95 -0.44 -1.90
C ILE A 55 6.22 -1.93 -1.76
N LEU A 56 6.23 -2.44 -0.53
CA LEU A 56 6.14 -3.88 -0.27
C LEU A 56 4.73 -4.23 0.18
N GLU A 57 4.12 -5.22 -0.47
CA GLU A 57 2.75 -5.65 -0.18
C GLU A 57 2.73 -7.00 0.53
N PHE A 58 2.03 -7.08 1.65
CA PHE A 58 1.87 -8.30 2.45
C PHE A 58 0.42 -8.81 2.51
N SER A 59 -0.50 -8.14 1.81
CA SER A 59 -1.88 -8.55 1.59
C SER A 59 -2.21 -8.56 0.11
N GLN A 60 -3.15 -9.42 -0.31
CA GLN A 60 -3.72 -9.35 -1.66
C GLN A 60 -4.85 -8.32 -1.78
N LEU A 61 -5.41 -7.89 -0.64
CA LEU A 61 -6.62 -7.10 -0.57
C LEU A 61 -6.37 -5.70 -0.04
N GLY A 62 -6.87 -4.72 -0.79
CA GLY A 62 -6.98 -3.33 -0.36
C GLY A 62 -5.64 -2.69 0.00
N PHE A 63 -5.69 -1.83 1.01
CA PHE A 63 -4.54 -1.07 1.50
C PHE A 63 -3.82 -1.73 2.69
N ILE A 64 -4.23 -2.94 3.05
CA ILE A 64 -3.68 -3.67 4.19
C ILE A 64 -2.25 -4.11 3.90
N GLY A 65 -1.37 -3.98 4.90
CA GLY A 65 -0.02 -4.51 4.84
C GLY A 65 0.83 -3.86 3.74
N LYS A 66 0.62 -2.56 3.49
CA LYS A 66 1.47 -1.77 2.59
C LYS A 66 2.61 -1.19 3.41
N MET A 67 3.83 -1.62 3.09
CA MET A 67 5.05 -1.11 3.71
C MET A 67 5.75 -0.12 2.78
N PHE A 68 6.26 0.95 3.37
CA PHE A 68 7.03 2.00 2.72
C PHE A 68 8.28 2.29 3.54
N LYS A 69 9.32 2.85 2.91
CA LYS A 69 10.41 3.47 3.66
C LYS A 69 9.90 4.77 4.27
N SER A 70 10.24 5.03 5.53
CA SER A 70 9.77 6.24 6.21
C SER A 70 10.26 7.53 5.52
N LEU A 71 11.44 7.47 4.88
CA LEU A 71 12.00 8.57 4.08
C LEU A 71 11.14 8.94 2.88
N ASP A 72 10.41 7.99 2.30
CA ASP A 72 9.55 8.21 1.14
C ASP A 72 8.14 8.71 1.53
N LEU A 73 7.81 8.74 2.83
CA LEU A 73 6.46 9.11 3.29
C LEU A 73 6.09 10.54 2.94
N SER A 74 7.03 11.50 2.93
CA SER A 74 6.71 12.88 2.56
C SER A 74 6.11 12.96 1.16
N LEU A 75 6.77 12.32 0.19
CA LEU A 75 6.30 12.24 -1.20
C LEU A 75 4.90 11.61 -1.29
N ILE A 76 4.70 10.50 -0.58
CA ILE A 76 3.45 9.75 -0.60
C ILE A 76 2.32 10.59 0.00
N VAL A 77 2.55 11.20 1.17
CA VAL A 77 1.59 12.04 1.87
C VAL A 77 1.23 13.26 1.03
N GLU A 78 2.21 13.99 0.50
CA GLU A 78 1.97 15.17 -0.34
C GLU A 78 1.11 14.82 -1.56
N PHE A 79 1.42 13.72 -2.24
CA PHE A 79 0.62 13.26 -3.37
C PHE A 79 -0.81 12.91 -2.98
N ILE A 80 -1.01 12.20 -1.87
CA ILE A 80 -2.36 11.86 -1.41
C ILE A 80 -3.12 13.13 -1.02
N LEU A 81 -2.47 14.08 -0.33
CA LEU A 81 -3.08 15.34 0.08
C LEU A 81 -3.45 16.25 -1.11
N MET A 82 -2.76 16.16 -2.24
CA MET A 82 -3.16 16.88 -3.46
C MET A 82 -4.51 16.38 -4.02
N PHE A 83 -4.80 15.07 -3.89
CA PHE A 83 -5.94 14.43 -4.56
C PHE A 83 -6.90 13.70 -3.60
N TYR A 84 -6.87 14.03 -2.30
CA TYR A 84 -7.57 13.29 -1.25
C TYR A 84 -9.11 13.27 -1.39
N LYS A 85 -9.69 14.20 -2.16
CA LYS A 85 -11.13 14.25 -2.44
C LYS A 85 -11.53 13.45 -3.69
N ASP A 86 -10.59 13.18 -4.58
CA ASP A 86 -10.89 12.74 -5.94
C ASP A 86 -10.93 11.22 -6.06
N LYS A 87 -9.99 10.53 -5.40
CA LYS A 87 -9.81 9.07 -5.53
C LYS A 87 -9.53 8.41 -4.17
N PRO A 88 -9.88 7.13 -3.99
CA PRO A 88 -9.44 6.36 -2.83
C PRO A 88 -7.93 6.16 -2.84
N ILE A 89 -7.32 5.94 -1.68
CA ILE A 89 -5.86 5.88 -1.52
C ILE A 89 -5.17 4.82 -2.38
N ASP A 90 -5.78 3.64 -2.58
CA ASP A 90 -5.20 2.58 -3.43
C ASP A 90 -4.97 3.06 -4.86
N TRP A 91 -5.93 3.84 -5.38
CA TRP A 91 -5.83 4.41 -6.71
C TRP A 91 -4.78 5.50 -6.74
N LEU A 92 -4.72 6.36 -5.72
CA LEU A 92 -3.70 7.40 -5.62
C LEU A 92 -2.29 6.81 -5.61
N LEU A 93 -2.04 5.74 -4.84
CA LEU A 93 -0.75 5.05 -4.88
C LEU A 93 -0.43 4.47 -6.26
N ASP A 94 -1.42 3.91 -6.96
CA ASP A 94 -1.19 3.42 -8.33
C ASP A 94 -0.86 4.56 -9.29
N HIS A 95 -1.44 5.75 -9.09
CA HIS A 95 -1.11 6.96 -9.85
C HIS A 95 0.31 7.45 -9.53
N ILE A 96 0.78 7.38 -8.27
CA ILE A 96 2.18 7.68 -7.93
C ILE A 96 3.12 6.81 -8.77
N LEU A 97 2.89 5.50 -8.80
CA LEU A 97 3.73 4.60 -9.61
C LEU A 97 3.61 4.91 -11.10
N TRP A 98 2.40 5.19 -11.59
CA TRP A 98 2.19 5.56 -12.99
C TRP A 98 3.02 6.80 -13.38
N VAL A 99 2.94 7.86 -12.59
CA VAL A 99 3.69 9.10 -12.83
C VAL A 99 5.20 8.87 -12.76
N LYS A 100 5.68 7.99 -11.87
CA LYS A 100 7.12 7.74 -11.71
C LYS A 100 7.75 6.92 -12.83
N VAL A 101 7.04 5.93 -13.38
CA VAL A 101 7.69 4.93 -14.25
C VAL A 101 6.98 4.59 -15.56
N CYS A 102 5.75 5.06 -15.77
CA CYS A 102 5.04 4.79 -17.01
C CYS A 102 5.35 5.86 -18.05
N ASN A 103 5.72 5.44 -19.26
CA ASN A 103 5.95 6.31 -20.39
C ASN A 103 4.69 6.32 -21.28
N PRO A 104 4.06 7.49 -21.54
CA PRO A 104 2.88 7.59 -22.40
C PRO A 104 3.07 7.08 -23.84
N GLU A 105 4.30 7.03 -24.34
CA GLU A 105 4.65 6.53 -25.67
C GLU A 105 4.79 5.00 -25.73
N LYS A 106 4.71 4.31 -24.59
CA LYS A 106 4.84 2.86 -24.48
C LYS A 106 3.52 2.20 -24.12
N ASP A 107 3.46 0.89 -24.33
CA ASP A 107 2.26 0.10 -24.07
C ASP A 107 2.00 -0.13 -22.57
N ALA A 108 0.78 -0.59 -22.27
CA ALA A 108 0.36 -0.89 -20.91
C ALA A 108 1.24 -1.98 -20.25
N LYS A 109 1.69 -2.97 -21.03
CA LYS A 109 2.55 -4.06 -20.52
C LYS A 109 3.89 -3.55 -20.02
N HIS A 110 4.48 -2.58 -20.73
CA HIS A 110 5.68 -1.90 -20.26
C HIS A 110 5.41 -1.21 -18.93
N CYS A 111 4.34 -0.40 -18.84
CA CYS A 111 3.96 0.30 -17.61
C CYS A 111 3.77 -0.68 -16.44
N ASP A 112 3.03 -1.77 -16.63
CA ASP A 112 2.79 -2.78 -15.60
C ASP A 112 4.08 -3.44 -15.10
N ARG A 113 5.00 -3.77 -16.02
CA ARG A 113 6.32 -4.31 -15.66
C ARG A 113 7.14 -3.32 -14.83
N GLN A 114 7.14 -2.04 -15.21
CA GLN A 114 7.86 -1.02 -14.44
C GLN A 114 7.25 -0.82 -13.06
N LYS A 115 5.92 -0.76 -12.95
CA LYS A 115 5.22 -0.68 -11.67
C LYS A 115 5.55 -1.88 -10.78
N ALA A 116 5.63 -3.09 -11.35
CA ALA A 116 5.95 -4.31 -10.61
C ALA A 116 7.37 -4.31 -10.00
N ASN A 117 8.32 -3.57 -10.58
CA ASN A 117 9.66 -3.40 -10.00
C ASN A 117 9.64 -2.52 -8.74
N LEU A 118 8.72 -1.54 -8.69
CA LEU A 118 8.55 -0.64 -7.54
C LEU A 118 7.58 -1.19 -6.48
N ARG A 119 6.61 -2.01 -6.89
CA ARG A 119 5.57 -2.61 -6.05
C ARG A 119 5.77 -4.12 -5.98
N ILE A 120 6.48 -4.56 -4.96
CA ILE A 120 6.86 -5.96 -4.80
C ILE A 120 5.92 -6.61 -3.79
N ARG A 121 5.31 -7.73 -4.17
CA ARG A 121 4.36 -8.45 -3.32
C ARG A 121 4.98 -9.68 -2.69
N PHE A 122 4.93 -9.76 -1.37
CA PHE A 122 5.22 -10.99 -0.63
C PHE A 122 4.12 -12.03 -0.85
N LYS A 123 4.52 -13.29 -1.03
CA LYS A 123 3.60 -14.43 -1.13
C LYS A 123 4.09 -15.54 -0.17
N PRO A 124 3.19 -16.18 0.59
CA PRO A 124 1.72 -15.98 0.63
C PRO A 124 1.30 -14.74 1.45
N SER A 125 0.02 -14.34 1.34
CA SER A 125 -0.53 -13.25 2.17
C SER A 125 -0.27 -13.48 3.66
N LEU A 126 0.13 -12.43 4.38
CA LEU A 126 0.35 -12.45 5.84
C LEU A 126 -0.87 -11.96 6.62
N PHE A 127 -1.75 -11.20 5.97
CA PHE A 127 -2.95 -10.64 6.58
C PHE A 127 -4.20 -11.15 5.87
N GLN A 128 -5.24 -11.40 6.65
CA GLN A 128 -6.56 -11.78 6.17
C GLN A 128 -7.61 -10.89 6.82
N HIS A 129 -8.48 -10.27 6.01
CA HIS A 129 -9.55 -9.42 6.51
C HIS A 129 -10.64 -10.27 7.20
N VAL A 130 -11.13 -9.78 8.33
CA VAL A 130 -12.20 -10.37 9.15
C VAL A 130 -13.53 -9.84 8.65
N GLY A 131 -14.28 -10.68 7.95
CA GLY A 131 -15.64 -10.34 7.52
C GLY A 131 -15.89 -10.70 6.06
N THR A 132 -17.00 -11.43 5.83
CA THR A 132 -17.49 -11.78 4.49
C THR A 132 -18.40 -10.71 3.90
N HIS A 133 -18.91 -9.80 4.73
CA HIS A 133 -19.86 -8.76 4.36
C HIS A 133 -19.21 -7.38 4.47
N SER A 134 -19.14 -6.67 3.34
CA SER A 134 -18.72 -5.27 3.32
C SER A 134 -19.86 -4.35 3.74
N SER A 135 -19.51 -3.22 4.37
CA SER A 135 -20.44 -2.09 4.57
C SER A 135 -20.88 -1.44 3.25
N LEU A 136 -20.24 -1.76 2.12
CA LEU A 136 -20.69 -1.39 0.79
C LEU A 136 -21.78 -2.37 0.32
N ALA A 137 -22.96 -1.82 -0.02
CA ALA A 137 -24.11 -2.59 -0.48
C ALA A 137 -23.73 -3.55 -1.63
N GLY A 138 -24.02 -4.84 -1.45
CA GLY A 138 -23.81 -5.88 -2.47
C GLY A 138 -22.38 -6.43 -2.59
N LYS A 139 -21.41 -5.95 -1.80
CA LYS A 139 -20.02 -6.42 -1.88
C LYS A 139 -19.75 -7.56 -0.88
N ILE A 140 -19.84 -8.80 -1.37
CA ILE A 140 -19.46 -10.02 -0.63
C ILE A 140 -17.97 -10.31 -0.88
N GLN A 141 -17.17 -10.45 0.19
CA GLN A 141 -15.77 -10.82 0.10
C GLN A 141 -15.64 -12.35 0.02
N LYS A 142 -15.25 -12.87 -1.15
CA LYS A 142 -15.06 -14.31 -1.39
C LYS A 142 -13.62 -14.79 -1.15
N LEU A 143 -12.65 -13.87 -1.06
CA LEU A 143 -11.25 -14.18 -0.85
C LEU A 143 -11.00 -14.44 0.65
N LYS A 144 -10.53 -15.65 0.96
CA LYS A 144 -10.10 -16.12 2.28
C LYS A 144 -8.59 -16.32 2.32
#